data_AF-A0A483CS12-F1
#
_entry.id   AF-A0A483CS12-F1
#
_cell.length_a   1.000
_cell.length_b   1.000
_cell.length_c   1.000
_cell.angle_alpha   90.00
_cell.angle_beta   90.00
_cell.angle_gamma   90.00
#
_symmetry.space_group_name_H-M   'P 1'
#
loop_
_entity.id
_entity.type
_entity.pdbx_description
1 polymer ?
#
loop_
_entity_poly.entity_id
_entity_poly.type
_entity_poly.pdbx_seq_one_letter_code
_entity_poly.pdbx_strand_id
1 'polypeptide(L)' 'MGRAEGKCAICGKPAIGMEIYGCCAAEVCREHASERLLALSPGERRDEGACMLWRYESG' A
#
# COMPACT_ATOMS: atom_id res chain seq x y z
N MET A 1 4.67 -18.70 -4.03
CA MET A 1 3.75 -17.75 -4.70
C MET A 1 4.38 -16.37 -4.69
N GLY A 2 4.93 -15.93 -5.82
CA GLY A 2 5.39 -14.54 -5.95
C GLY A 2 4.17 -13.62 -5.93
N ARG A 3 4.06 -12.76 -4.92
CA ARG A 3 3.09 -11.67 -4.97
C ARG A 3 3.57 -10.71 -6.05
N ALA A 4 2.91 -10.78 -7.21
CA ALA A 4 3.06 -9.77 -8.24
C ALA A 4 2.79 -8.42 -7.58
N GLU A 5 3.74 -7.50 -7.77
CA GLU A 5 3.64 -6.10 -7.39
C GLU A 5 2.25 -5.60 -7.77
N GLY A 6 1.42 -5.34 -6.75
CA GLY A 6 0.02 -5.01 -6.95
C GLY A 6 -0.15 -3.85 -7.93
N LYS A 7 -1.25 -3.85 -8.68
CA LYS A 7 -1.62 -2.66 -9.44
C LYS A 7 -2.54 -1.81 -8.57
N CYS A 8 -2.44 -0.50 -8.71
CA CYS A 8 -3.35 0.41 -8.05
C CYS A 8 -4.78 0.08 -8.45
N ALA A 9 -5.65 -0.16 -7.47
CA ALA A 9 -7.05 -0.50 -7.70
C ALA A 9 -7.83 0.63 -8.39
N ILE A 10 -7.30 1.86 -8.39
CA ILE A 10 -7.96 3.06 -8.91
C ILE A 10 -7.55 3.34 -10.36
N CYS A 11 -6.25 3.27 -10.68
CA CYS A 11 -5.74 3.64 -12.00
C CYS A 11 -4.92 2.57 -12.73
N GLY A 12 -4.64 1.43 -12.09
CA GLY A 12 -3.88 0.33 -12.68
C GLY A 12 -2.36 0.53 -12.78
N LYS A 13 -1.83 1.68 -12.33
CA LYS A 13 -0.38 1.93 -12.22
C LYS A 13 0.27 1.01 -11.18
N PRO A 14 1.61 0.83 -11.17
CA PRO A 14 2.29 0.05 -10.13
C PRO A 14 1.93 0.57 -8.73
N ALA A 15 1.38 -0.29 -7.89
CA ALA A 15 1.10 0.05 -6.51
C ALA A 15 2.42 0.14 -5.74
N ILE A 16 2.55 1.17 -4.94
CA ILE A 16 3.70 1.36 -4.05
C ILE A 16 3.47 0.71 -2.70
N GLY A 17 2.27 0.19 -2.46
CA GLY A 17 1.87 -0.40 -1.19
C GLY A 17 0.37 -0.68 -1.13
N MET A 18 -0.04 -1.13 0.05
CA MET A 18 -1.42 -1.47 0.39
C MET A 18 -1.86 -0.70 1.63
N GLU A 19 -3.09 -0.22 1.60
CA GLU A 19 -3.75 0.42 2.72
C GLU A 19 -4.99 -0.38 3.10
N ILE A 20 -5.06 -0.77 4.37
CA ILE A 20 -6.15 -1.55 4.95
C ILE A 20 -6.79 -0.67 6.02
N TYR A 21 -8.08 -0.43 5.89
CA TYR A 21 -8.89 0.33 6.83
C TYR A 21 -10.06 -0.55 7.28
N GLY A 22 -9.87 -1.28 8.37
CA GLY A 22 -10.85 -2.21 8.91
C GLY A 22 -11.07 -3.40 7.97
N CYS A 23 -12.23 -3.45 7.33
CA CYS A 23 -12.62 -4.52 6.41
C CYS A 23 -12.21 -4.27 4.94
N CYS A 24 -11.77 -3.05 4.61
CA CYS A 24 -11.41 -2.68 3.26
C CYS A 24 -9.89 -2.69 3.09
N ALA A 25 -9.39 -3.38 2.05
CA ALA A 25 -7.99 -3.37 1.66
C ALA A 25 -7.88 -2.91 0.20
N ALA A 26 -7.00 -1.95 -0.07
CA ALA A 26 -6.76 -1.45 -1.42
C ALA A 26 -5.27 -1.26 -1.68
N GLU A 27 -4.83 -1.67 -2.87
CA GLU A 27 -3.48 -1.40 -3.36
C GLU A 27 -3.48 -0.06 -4.09
N VAL A 28 -2.50 0.78 -3.79
CA VAL A 28 -2.48 2.18 -4.19
C VAL A 28 -1.11 2.56 -4.76
N CYS A 29 -1.09 3.33 -5.86
CA CYS A 29 0.13 3.92 -6.40
C CYS A 29 0.45 5.23 -5.68
N ARG A 30 1.61 5.83 -5.95
CA ARG A 30 2.06 7.07 -5.30
C ARG A 30 1.07 8.24 -5.39
N GLU A 31 0.26 8.30 -6.44
CA GLU A 31 -0.75 9.35 -6.61
C GLU A 31 -2.04 9.10 -5.83
N HIS A 32 -2.38 7.83 -5.57
CA HIS A 32 -3.60 7.44 -4.86
C HIS A 32 -3.34 6.98 -3.42
N ALA A 33 -2.07 6.84 -3.03
CA ALA A 33 -1.67 6.49 -1.69
C ALA A 33 -1.93 7.63 -0.72
N SER A 34 -2.44 7.31 0.47
CA SER A 34 -2.59 8.31 1.51
C SER A 34 -1.23 8.80 1.99
N GLU A 35 -1.20 10.03 2.53
CA GLU A 35 0.02 10.63 3.09
C GLU A 35 0.69 9.74 4.16
N ARG A 36 -0.11 8.94 4.89
CA ARG A 36 0.41 7.98 5.88
C ARG A 36 1.25 6.87 5.26
N LEU A 37 0.84 6.32 4.11
CA LEU A 37 1.63 5.32 3.37
C LEU A 37 2.88 5.97 2.75
N LEU A 38 2.74 7.20 2.22
CA LEU A 38 3.85 7.95 1.65
C LEU A 38 4.91 8.36 2.68
N ALA A 39 4.51 8.48 3.95
CA ALA A 39 5.41 8.75 5.07
C ALA A 39 6.19 7.50 5.54
N LEU A 40 5.76 6.29 5.16
CA LEU A 40 6.47 5.05 5.49
C LEU A 40 7.71 4.88 4.63
N SER A 41 8.73 4.21 5.15
CA SER A 41 9.88 3.81 4.34
C SER A 41 9.52 2.65 3.38
N PRO A 42 10.20 2.50 2.22
CA PRO A 42 10.02 1.33 1.36
C PRO A 42 10.28 0.04 2.15
N GLY A 43 9.37 -0.94 2.08
CA GLY A 43 9.44 -2.18 2.87
C GLY A 43 8.85 -2.06 4.28
N GLU A 44 8.51 -0.87 4.73
CA GLU A 44 7.96 -0.64 6.07
C GLU A 44 6.45 -0.95 6.12
N ARG A 45 6.05 -1.62 7.20
CA ARG A 45 4.66 -1.89 7.51
C ARG A 45 4.32 -1.27 8.85
N ARG A 46 3.17 -0.60 8.88
CA ARG A 46 2.64 0.06 10.06
C ARG A 46 1.22 -0.41 10.32
N ASP A 47 1.05 -1.12 11.42
CA ASP A 47 -0.24 -1.54 11.96
C ASP A 47 -0.67 -0.61 13.11
N GLU A 48 -1.89 -0.09 13.01
CA GLU A 48 -2.57 0.70 14.02
C GLU A 48 -3.96 0.11 14.24
N GLY A 49 -4.00 -1.01 14.97
CA GLY A 49 -5.24 -1.70 15.33
C GLY A 49 -6.00 -2.20 14.09
N ALA A 50 -7.11 -1.53 13.76
CA ALA A 50 -7.91 -1.86 12.58
C ALA A 50 -7.35 -1.32 11.27
N CYS A 51 -6.36 -0.41 11.31
CA CYS A 51 -5.74 0.15 10.12
C CYS A 51 -4.36 -0.47 9.93
N MET A 52 -4.04 -0.95 8.73
CA MET A 52 -2.71 -1.46 8.38
C MET A 52 -2.24 -0.83 7.08
N LEU A 53 -1.07 -0.24 7.12
CA LEU A 53 -0.40 0.39 5.99
C LEU A 53 0.85 -0.41 5.69
N TRP A 54 1.04 -0.83 4.45
CA TRP A 54 2.24 -1.56 4.05
C TRP A 54 2.82 -0.98 2.78
N ARG A 55 4.00 -0.37 2.89
CA ARG A 55 4.72 0.13 1.73
C ARG A 55 5.60 -0.97 1.15
N TYR A 56 5.45 -1.24 -0.13
CA TYR A 56 6.24 -2.23 -0.83
C TYR A 56 7.68 -1.72 -1.00
N GLU A 57 8.62 -2.64 -0.86
CA GLU A 57 10.03 -2.43 -1.18
C GLU A 57 10.16 -2.58 -2.70
N SER A 58 9.71 -1.57 -3.45
CA SER A 58 9.93 -1.55 -4.90
C SER A 58 11.43 -1.37 -5.13
N GLY A 59 12.12 -2.47 -5.35
CA GLY A 59 13.53 -2.52 -5.76
C GLY A 59 13.68 -2.33 -7.26
#